data_AF-W7LAF4-F1
#
_entry.id   AF-W7LAF4-F1
#
_cell.length_a   1.000
_cell.length_b   1.000
_cell.length_c   1.000
_cell.angle_alpha   90.00
_cell.angle_beta   90.00
_cell.angle_gamma   90.00
#
_symmetry.space_group_name_H-M   'P 1'
#
loop_
_entity.id
_entity.type
_entity.pdbx_description
1 polymer ?
#
loop_
_entity_poly.entity_id
_entity_poly.type
_entity_poly.pdbx_seq_one_letter_code
_entity_poly.pdbx_strand_id
1 'polypeptide(L)' 'MRALAVLEGALVVWIIMLLASLMGTLMSEGLIALVFKLAEGKGILLTVLLIAATITDMWRDKKRDHLIRKGKLEPNQLF' A
#
# COMPACT_ATOMS: atom_id res chain seq x y z
N MET A 1 -14.74 -5.66 7.37
CA MET A 1 -13.52 -6.28 6.81
C MET A 1 -13.41 -5.99 5.32
N ARG A 2 -14.44 -6.29 4.51
CA ARG A 2 -14.48 -6.06 3.05
C ARG A 2 -14.01 -4.68 2.58
N ALA A 3 -14.52 -3.58 3.16
CA ALA A 3 -14.12 -2.23 2.75
C ALA A 3 -12.62 -1.92 3.00
N LEU A 4 -12.04 -2.45 4.07
CA LEU A 4 -10.60 -2.30 4.37
C LEU A 4 -9.75 -3.11 3.39
N ALA A 5 -10.18 -4.34 3.07
CA ALA A 5 -9.51 -5.16 2.07
C ALA A 5 -9.53 -4.53 0.67
N VAL A 6 -10.62 -3.88 0.28
CA VAL A 6 -10.70 -3.13 -0.99
C VAL A 6 -9.75 -1.92 -0.97
N LEU A 7 -9.68 -1.19 0.16
CA LEU A 7 -8.77 -0.06 0.32
C LEU A 7 -7.31 -0.48 0.23
N GLU A 8 -6.91 -1.55 0.93
CA GLU A 8 -5.59 -2.17 0.80
C GLU A 8 -5.28 -2.54 -0.64
N GLY A 9 -6.20 -3.23 -1.32
CA GLY A 9 -6.04 -3.61 -2.73
C GLY A 9 -5.82 -2.39 -3.62
N ALA A 10 -6.58 -1.32 -3.41
CA ALA A 10 -6.42 -0.07 -4.15
C ALA A 10 -5.05 0.59 -3.91
N LEU A 11 -4.59 0.63 -2.65
CA LEU A 11 -3.27 1.17 -2.30
C LEU A 11 -2.15 0.37 -2.95
N VAL A 12 -2.23 -0.97 -2.92
CA VAL A 12 -1.25 -1.85 -3.57
C VAL A 12 -1.22 -1.62 -5.08
N VAL A 13 -2.38 -1.58 -5.75
CA VAL A 13 -2.45 -1.29 -7.18
C VAL A 13 -1.79 0.06 -7.50
N TRP A 14 -2.05 1.08 -6.69
CA TRP A 14 -1.47 2.40 -6.90
C TRP A 14 0.07 2.39 -6.74
N ILE A 15 0.59 1.69 -5.73
CA ILE A 15 2.03 1.50 -5.54
C ILE A 15 2.64 0.81 -6.77
N ILE A 16 2.02 -0.25 -7.29
CA ILE A 16 2.49 -0.97 -8.48
C ILE A 16 2.54 -0.04 -9.70
N MET A 17 1.49 0.75 -9.93
CA MET A 17 1.48 1.71 -11.04
C MET A 17 2.59 2.76 -10.90
N LEU A 18 2.86 3.23 -9.68
CA LEU A 18 3.91 4.20 -9.43
C LEU A 18 5.31 3.60 -9.69
N LEU A 19 5.53 2.37 -9.25
CA LEU A 19 6.77 1.63 -9.51
C LEU A 19 6.97 1.38 -11.00
N ALA A 20 5.92 1.01 -11.73
CA ALA A 20 5.97 0.86 -13.19
C ALA A 20 6.33 2.18 -13.88
N SER A 21 5.77 3.31 -13.42
CA SER A 21 6.15 4.64 -13.93
C SER A 21 7.62 4.97 -13.66
N LEU A 22 8.13 4.67 -12.46
CA LEU A 22 9.53 4.90 -12.10
C LEU A 22 10.47 4.01 -12.93
N MET A 23 10.10 2.74 -13.16
CA MET A 23 10.86 1.86 -14.06
C MET A 23 10.83 2.34 -15.50
N GLY A 24 9.69 2.85 -15.97
CA GLY A 24 9.59 3.49 -17.28
C GLY A 24 10.59 4.64 -17.41
N THR A 25 10.61 5.56 -16.46
CA THR A 25 11.57 6.67 -16.41
C THR A 25 13.02 6.18 -16.37
N LEU A 26 13.32 5.13 -15.59
CA LEU A 26 14.67 4.55 -15.54
C LEU A 26 15.11 4.02 -16.91
N MET A 27 14.20 3.34 -17.62
CA MET A 27 14.48 2.76 -18.94
C MET A 27 14.57 3.82 -20.05
N SER A 28 13.76 4.88 -20.00
CA SER A 28 13.68 5.89 -21.05
C SER A 28 14.66 7.05 -20.87
N GLU A 29 14.87 7.50 -19.64
CA GLU A 29 15.60 8.73 -19.30
C GLU A 29 16.86 8.44 -18.46
N GLY A 30 17.04 7.20 -17.99
CA GLY A 30 18.21 6.78 -17.23
C GLY A 30 18.15 7.09 -15.73
N LEU A 31 19.22 6.71 -15.02
CA LEU A 31 19.28 6.73 -13.56
C LEU A 31 19.19 8.15 -12.97
N ILE A 32 19.78 9.15 -13.64
CA ILE A 32 19.81 10.53 -13.15
C ILE A 32 18.40 11.12 -13.12
N ALA A 33 17.62 10.92 -14.20
CA ALA A 33 16.24 11.37 -14.29
C ALA A 33 15.34 10.71 -13.23
N LEU A 34 15.58 9.42 -12.94
CA LEU A 34 14.88 8.71 -11.86
C LEU A 34 15.12 9.39 -10.49
N VAL A 35 16.37 9.73 -10.17
CA VAL A 35 16.73 10.41 -8.91
C VAL A 35 16.05 11.78 -8.81
N PHE A 36 16.04 12.55 -9.90
CA PHE A 36 15.32 13.82 -9.94
C PHE A 36 13.83 13.64 -9.73
N LYS A 37 13.18 12.69 -10.41
CA LYS A 37 11.75 12.40 -10.24
C LYS A 37 11.40 11.96 -8.82
N LEU A 38 12.28 11.19 -8.18
CA LEU A 38 12.13 10.82 -6.78
C LEU A 38 12.19 12.04 -5.86
N ALA A 39 13.16 12.94 -6.09
CA ALA A 39 13.33 14.18 -5.33
C ALA A 39 12.21 15.21 -5.60
N GLU A 40 11.65 15.24 -6.80
CA GLU A 40 10.58 16.16 -7.23
C GLU A 40 9.22 15.85 -6.58
N GLY A 41 9.12 14.72 -5.85
CA GLY A 41 7.94 14.40 -5.04
C GLY A 41 7.36 13.03 -5.28
N LYS A 42 7.78 12.29 -6.33
CA LYS A 42 7.33 10.90 -6.50
C LYS A 42 7.80 10.01 -5.35
N GLY A 43 8.97 10.29 -4.76
CA GLY A 43 9.48 9.57 -3.59
C GLY A 43 8.65 9.83 -2.33
N ILE A 44 8.23 11.08 -2.11
CA ILE A 44 7.33 11.45 -1.01
C ILE A 44 5.98 10.74 -1.17
N LEU A 45 5.41 10.77 -2.39
CA LEU A 45 4.14 10.11 -2.68
C LEU A 45 4.20 8.59 -2.44
N LEU A 46 5.28 7.93 -2.90
CA LEU A 46 5.49 6.50 -2.65
C LEU A 46 5.56 6.20 -1.15
N THR A 47 6.29 7.04 -0.39
CA THR A 47 6.44 6.88 1.05
C THR A 47 5.10 7.02 1.77
N VAL A 48 4.29 8.02 1.41
CA VAL A 48 2.95 8.24 1.97
C VAL A 48 2.02 7.07 1.65
N LEU A 49 2.04 6.56 0.41
CA LEU A 49 1.23 5.41 0.00
C LEU A 49 1.60 4.15 0.79
N LEU A 50 2.90 3.90 1.01
CA LEU A 50 3.38 2.78 1.82
C LEU A 50 2.94 2.92 3.29
N ILE A 51 3.08 4.11 3.88
CA ILE A 51 2.60 4.37 5.25
C ILE A 51 1.09 4.14 5.34
N ALA A 52 0.32 4.63 4.38
CA ALA A 52 -1.13 4.44 4.36
C ALA A 52 -1.52 2.96 4.23
N ALA A 53 -0.79 2.19 3.41
CA ALA A 53 -0.98 0.75 3.28
C ALA A 53 -0.71 0.03 4.60
N THR A 54 0.42 0.32 5.26
CA THR A 54 0.78 -0.26 6.57
C THR A 54 -0.25 0.08 7.65
N ILE A 55 -0.71 1.33 7.72
CA ILE A 55 -1.73 1.75 8.69
C ILE A 55 -3.05 1.00 8.44
N THR A 56 -3.44 0.83 7.18
CA THR A 56 -4.67 0.11 6.81
C THR A 56 -4.59 -1.35 7.23
N ASP A 57 -3.45 -2.01 6.99
CA ASP A 57 -3.18 -3.39 7.37
C ASP A 57 -3.22 -3.58 8.89
N MET A 58 -2.52 -2.72 9.64
CA MET A 58 -2.58 -2.71 11.10
C MET A 58 -4.00 -2.51 11.63
N TRP A 59 -4.79 -1.64 11.00
CA TRP A 59 -6.15 -1.39 11.42
C TRP A 59 -7.07 -2.59 11.13
N ARG A 60 -6.87 -3.24 9.99
CA ARG A 60 -7.57 -4.47 9.61
C ARG A 60 -7.27 -5.60 10.60
N ASP A 61 -6.01 -5.78 10.98
CA ASP A 61 -5.60 -6.77 11.98
C ASP A 61 -6.20 -6.50 13.35
N LYS A 62 -6.12 -5.25 13.82
CA LYS A 62 -6.73 -4.86 15.10
C LYS A 62 -8.24 -5.11 15.12
N LYS A 63 -8.92 -4.87 13.98
CA LYS A 63 -10.36 -5.15 13.85
C LYS A 63 -10.64 -6.65 13.85
N ARG A 64 -9.79 -7.46 13.21
CA ARG A 64 -9.89 -8.93 13.20
C ARG A 64 -9.75 -9.47 14.62
N ASP A 65 -8.71 -9.09 15.34
CA ASP A 65 -8.46 -9.53 16.72
C ASP A 65 -9.62 -9.18 17.66
N HIS A 66 -10.20 -7.99 17.50
CA HIS A 66 -11.37 -7.59 18.28
C HIS A 66 -12.60 -8.44 17.99
N LEU A 67 -12.80 -8.86 16.73
CA LEU A 67 -13.92 -9.72 16.35
C LEU A 67 -13.70 -11.17 16.84
N ILE A 68 -12.47 -11.66 16.79
CA ILE A 68 -12.08 -12.98 17.35
C ILE A 68 -12.32 -13.00 18.87
N ARG A 69 -11.85 -11.98 19.59
CA ARG A 69 -12.08 -11.86 21.06
C ARG A 69 -13.56 -11.82 21.43
N LYS A 70 -14.41 -11.27 20.55
CA LYS A 70 -15.87 -11.24 20.74
C LYS A 70 -16.58 -12.54 20.33
N GLY A 71 -15.86 -13.56 19.88
CA GLY A 71 -16.43 -14.81 19.36
C GLY A 71 -17.24 -14.63 18.08
N LYS A 72 -17.08 -13.51 17.37
CA LYS A 72 -17.80 -13.20 16.13
C LYS A 72 -17.04 -13.62 14.87
N LEU A 73 -15.79 -14.06 15.02
CA LEU A 73 -14.94 -14.53 13.93
C LEU A 73 -14.08 -15.69 14.42
N GLU A 74 -13.95 -16.74 13.62
CA GLU A 74 -13.03 -17.83 13.92
C GLU A 74 -11.57 -17.40 13.60
N PRO A 75 -10.57 -17.88 14.37
CA PRO A 75 -9.16 -17.51 14.18
C PRO A 75 -8.60 -17.77 12.78
N ASN A 76 -9.19 -18.71 12.03
CA ASN A 76 -8.75 -19.10 10.69
C ASN A 76 -9.53 -18.42 9.55
N GLN A 77 -10.51 -17.56 9.83
CA GLN A 77 -11.23 -16.86 8.77
C GLN A 77 -10.51 -15.57 8.34
N LEU A 78 -10.17 -15.53 7.04
CA LEU A 78 -9.49 -14.40 6.38
C LEU A 78 -10.41 -13.17 6.14
N PHE A 79 -11.72 -13.26 6.45
CA PHE A 79 -12.75 -12.27 6.10
C PHE A 79 -13.77 -11.97 7.21
#